data_AF-A0A7C3LFH1-F1
#
_entry.id   AF-A0A7C3LFH1-F1
#
_cell.length_a   1.000
_cell.length_b   1.000
_cell.length_c   1.000
_cell.angle_alpha   90.00
_cell.angle_beta   90.00
_cell.angle_gamma   90.00
#
_symmetry.space_group_name_H-M   'P 1'
#
loop_
_entity.id
_entity.type
_entity.pdbx_description
1 polymer ?
#
loop_
_entity_poly.entity_id
_entity_poly.type
_entity_poly.pdbx_seq_one_letter_code
_entity_poly.pdbx_strand_id
1 'polypeptide(L)'
;QALPTGAKSAEYRHEFGSFADIRTFLQHGGQRGVQRPVLPPGTTAPIHPVGFAVLTPDATFGKVVSDATSAAIRQVDPASLKVVHITPQGDRDIVGVVTTLEGPPSGDIASRIGGFSDVTAMETSDPIGADGTAVQVIQAVLRSKNHLHDNYQDYQAFLSNGGCIGLQHDPLLYGSYLLNPFLVRVELREMLVVRQGEVAVIKSYVGLPTEDTSGEEFKFGSIVKPGHQGIWSEPLRTGKYTLNPRIYEAEIVPTSILTLNWSHITSEAHSLDARLAPIDAKSKEAFNFSIDLQVQIHVPDTRAPKVISMVGTMQNLVNEVLQSAVGNYFRNKLQTLGATEFIEKRDEVQHAAESYIQQYLSRYEVETRGVYIQDVVFPQDLVDVLTSREIAAQEKATFAQQRAAQEARVSLEQQRGVADMQAELAQANVSIDIETSRAQAARARAEGEAAVITTTGAAEAHRTRDLGEASAAAEEALGLARAKGFDAQRRAIGSEQTAMVAALREIGTGHVKIVPDILVGSEGGVLGGLGAMLMRNLAADASVGNGNGDGSGSGSGNGSEDPGAPLEAASTPVAVGAGSVDDTGDAGDAAGDDDLDVPPIVQPPH
;
A
#
# COMPACT_ATOMS: atom_id res chain seq x y z
N GLN A 1 -90.73 25.00 5.05
CA GLN A 1 -90.60 23.67 5.70
C GLN A 1 -89.19 23.57 6.26
N ALA A 2 -88.99 23.00 7.45
CA ALA A 2 -87.64 22.82 7.99
C ALA A 2 -86.97 21.64 7.27
N LEU A 3 -85.74 21.83 6.79
CA LEU A 3 -84.94 20.75 6.21
C LEU A 3 -84.37 19.85 7.33
N PRO A 4 -84.22 18.53 7.07
CA PRO A 4 -83.39 17.69 7.93
C PRO A 4 -81.97 18.27 8.00
N THR A 5 -81.33 18.15 9.15
CA THR A 5 -79.92 18.55 9.29
C THR A 5 -79.05 17.34 8.96
N GLY A 6 -78.07 17.53 8.07
CA GLY A 6 -77.08 16.49 7.75
C GLY A 6 -76.18 16.18 8.95
N ALA A 7 -75.47 15.06 8.92
CA ALA A 7 -74.69 14.60 10.07
C ALA A 7 -73.51 15.55 10.41
N LYS A 8 -72.71 15.90 9.40
CA LYS A 8 -71.65 16.93 9.47
C LYS A 8 -71.61 17.74 8.17
N SER A 9 -71.70 17.06 7.03
CA SER A 9 -72.19 17.61 5.76
C SER A 9 -73.58 17.08 5.41
N ALA A 10 -74.16 17.70 4.40
CA ALA A 10 -75.35 17.26 3.69
C ALA A 10 -74.98 16.18 2.66
N GLU A 11 -75.78 15.11 2.61
CA GLU A 11 -75.81 14.17 1.50
C GLU A 11 -75.99 14.90 0.16
N TYR A 12 -75.21 14.53 -0.86
CA TYR A 12 -75.34 15.07 -2.20
C TYR A 12 -76.04 14.09 -3.14
N ARG A 13 -76.80 14.62 -4.09
CA ARG A 13 -77.52 13.90 -5.13
C ARG A 13 -77.37 14.66 -6.44
N HIS A 14 -77.22 13.96 -7.56
CA HIS A 14 -76.91 14.59 -8.85
C HIS A 14 -78.02 15.55 -9.31
N GLU A 15 -79.28 15.33 -8.90
CA GLU A 15 -80.40 16.23 -9.18
C GLU A 15 -80.25 17.62 -8.56
N PHE A 16 -79.42 17.79 -7.52
CA PHE A 16 -79.13 19.11 -6.95
C PHE A 16 -78.23 19.97 -7.86
N GLY A 17 -77.47 19.34 -8.77
CA GLY A 17 -76.53 20.02 -9.68
C GLY A 17 -75.59 20.96 -8.92
N SER A 18 -75.47 22.20 -9.42
CA SER A 18 -74.71 23.30 -8.78
C SER A 18 -75.56 24.16 -7.80
N PHE A 19 -76.59 23.57 -7.18
CA PHE A 19 -77.51 24.25 -6.25
C PHE A 19 -78.27 25.45 -6.84
N ALA A 20 -78.44 25.47 -8.16
CA ALA A 20 -79.04 26.57 -8.93
C ALA A 20 -80.57 26.66 -8.79
N ASP A 21 -81.27 25.54 -8.56
CA ASP A 21 -82.70 25.55 -8.23
C ASP A 21 -82.96 25.05 -6.80
N ILE A 22 -83.37 25.97 -5.95
CA ILE A 22 -83.78 25.68 -4.58
C ILE A 22 -85.07 24.83 -4.53
N ARG A 23 -85.93 24.84 -5.55
CA ARG A 23 -87.15 24.01 -5.57
C ARG A 23 -86.78 22.54 -5.72
N THR A 24 -85.95 22.21 -6.71
CA THR A 24 -85.40 20.85 -6.90
C THR A 24 -84.65 20.38 -5.65
N PHE A 25 -83.79 21.22 -5.05
CA PHE A 25 -83.11 20.89 -3.77
C PHE A 25 -84.08 20.57 -2.63
N LEU A 26 -85.15 21.36 -2.45
CA LEU A 26 -86.18 21.12 -1.44
C LEU A 26 -87.03 19.85 -1.74
N GLN A 27 -87.34 19.59 -3.01
CA GLN A 27 -88.16 18.46 -3.45
C GLN A 27 -87.43 17.11 -3.36
N HIS A 28 -86.13 17.07 -3.70
CA HIS A 28 -85.32 15.85 -3.68
C HIS A 28 -84.69 15.56 -2.29
N GLY A 29 -85.13 16.26 -1.24
CA GLY A 29 -84.78 15.96 0.16
C GLY A 29 -83.47 16.57 0.66
N GLY A 30 -83.04 17.71 0.10
CA GLY A 30 -81.79 18.39 0.45
C GLY A 30 -81.64 18.67 1.96
N GLN A 31 -80.41 18.53 2.46
CA GLN A 31 -80.11 18.60 3.89
C GLN A 31 -79.43 19.92 4.27
N ARG A 32 -79.75 20.43 5.46
CA ARG A 32 -79.07 21.59 6.07
C ARG A 32 -77.70 21.16 6.61
N GLY A 33 -76.64 21.76 6.10
CA GLY A 33 -75.26 21.53 6.53
C GLY A 33 -74.27 22.10 5.52
N VAL A 34 -72.97 21.83 5.72
CA VAL A 34 -71.96 22.01 4.65
C VAL A 34 -72.35 21.12 3.48
N GLN A 35 -72.38 21.64 2.25
CA GLN A 35 -72.63 20.82 1.07
C GLN A 35 -71.33 20.11 0.64
N ARG A 36 -71.41 18.86 0.17
CA ARG A 36 -70.23 18.06 -0.20
C ARG A 36 -69.46 18.60 -1.42
N PRO A 37 -70.09 18.92 -2.57
CA PRO A 37 -69.37 19.40 -3.75
C PRO A 37 -68.81 20.81 -3.56
N VAL A 38 -67.61 21.04 -4.07
CA VAL A 38 -67.02 22.38 -4.23
C VAL A 38 -67.45 22.96 -5.58
N LEU A 39 -67.76 24.25 -5.63
CA LEU A 39 -68.03 24.95 -6.89
C LEU A 39 -66.70 25.34 -7.55
N PRO A 40 -66.41 24.93 -8.80
CA PRO A 40 -65.18 25.31 -9.48
C PRO A 40 -64.99 26.83 -9.61
N PRO A 41 -63.73 27.34 -9.64
CA PRO A 41 -63.47 28.74 -9.91
C PRO A 41 -64.06 29.15 -11.28
N GLY A 42 -64.75 30.29 -11.31
CA GLY A 42 -65.46 30.77 -12.50
C GLY A 42 -66.91 30.26 -12.66
N THR A 43 -67.42 29.46 -11.71
CA THR A 43 -68.83 28.96 -11.76
C THR A 43 -69.85 30.11 -11.71
N THR A 44 -70.67 30.22 -12.76
CA THR A 44 -71.74 31.23 -12.91
C THR A 44 -73.13 30.65 -12.61
N ALA A 45 -73.32 30.13 -11.39
CA ALA A 45 -74.59 29.52 -10.95
C ALA A 45 -75.51 30.53 -10.23
N PRO A 46 -76.83 30.58 -10.53
CA PRO A 46 -77.80 31.46 -9.87
C PRO A 46 -78.23 30.90 -8.50
N ILE A 47 -77.34 30.96 -7.51
CA ILE A 47 -77.54 30.37 -6.18
C ILE A 47 -78.45 31.25 -5.31
N HIS A 48 -79.44 30.63 -4.65
CA HIS A 48 -80.44 31.37 -3.86
C HIS A 48 -79.83 32.01 -2.58
N PRO A 49 -79.77 33.35 -2.47
CA PRO A 49 -78.90 34.05 -1.52
C PRO A 49 -79.36 34.01 -0.05
N VAL A 50 -80.50 33.39 0.25
CA VAL A 50 -80.97 33.14 1.63
C VAL A 50 -81.03 31.64 1.93
N GLY A 51 -80.89 30.78 0.91
CA GLY A 51 -80.89 29.32 1.06
C GLY A 51 -79.49 28.75 1.29
N PHE A 52 -78.50 29.35 0.63
CA PHE A 52 -77.10 28.96 0.73
C PHE A 52 -76.24 30.19 1.04
N ALA A 53 -75.13 29.96 1.75
CA ALA A 53 -74.02 30.89 1.84
C ALA A 53 -72.83 30.26 1.10
N VAL A 54 -72.19 31.01 0.19
CA VAL A 54 -71.05 30.54 -0.60
C VAL A 54 -69.79 31.21 -0.09
N LEU A 55 -68.81 30.42 0.34
CA LEU A 55 -67.51 30.91 0.78
C LEU A 55 -66.52 30.91 -0.38
N THR A 56 -65.74 31.99 -0.49
CA THR A 56 -64.55 32.11 -1.34
C THR A 56 -63.41 32.69 -0.50
N PRO A 57 -62.14 32.63 -0.94
CA PRO A 57 -61.01 33.19 -0.18
C PRO A 57 -61.17 34.69 0.13
N ASP A 58 -61.83 35.45 -0.75
CA ASP A 58 -61.91 36.92 -0.68
C ASP A 58 -63.25 37.43 -0.12
N ALA A 59 -64.33 36.63 -0.20
CA ALA A 59 -65.68 37.04 0.19
C ALA A 59 -66.60 35.86 0.59
N THR A 60 -67.62 36.15 1.40
CA THR A 60 -68.78 35.26 1.60
C THR A 60 -70.00 35.88 0.94
N PHE A 61 -70.65 35.10 0.06
CA PHE A 61 -71.86 35.50 -0.66
C PHE A 61 -73.12 34.90 0.00
N GLY A 62 -74.22 35.64 -0.06
CA GLY A 62 -75.49 35.28 0.58
C GLY A 62 -75.66 35.88 1.98
N LYS A 63 -76.89 35.84 2.48
CA LYS A 63 -77.28 36.33 3.81
C LYS A 63 -77.21 35.18 4.80
N VAL A 64 -76.28 35.26 5.74
CA VAL A 64 -76.19 34.31 6.86
C VAL A 64 -77.34 34.55 7.83
N VAL A 65 -78.24 33.57 8.00
CA VAL A 65 -79.45 33.70 8.85
C VAL A 65 -79.38 32.85 10.13
N SER A 66 -78.45 31.90 10.25
CA SER A 66 -78.32 31.06 11.45
C SER A 66 -76.94 31.12 12.09
N ASP A 67 -76.91 31.14 13.44
CA ASP A 67 -75.68 31.21 14.22
C ASP A 67 -74.76 29.99 14.00
N ALA A 68 -75.33 28.83 13.69
CA ALA A 68 -74.58 27.64 13.31
C ALA A 68 -73.79 27.85 12.00
N THR A 69 -74.40 28.55 11.02
CA THR A 69 -73.70 28.94 9.78
C THR A 69 -72.63 29.98 10.08
N SER A 70 -72.94 30.99 10.91
CA SER A 70 -71.96 31.99 11.38
C SER A 70 -70.80 31.39 12.16
N ALA A 71 -71.01 30.27 12.87
CA ALA A 71 -69.96 29.53 13.57
C ALA A 71 -69.09 28.74 12.57
N ALA A 72 -69.70 27.98 11.65
CA ALA A 72 -68.98 27.21 10.63
C ALA A 72 -68.10 28.09 9.74
N ILE A 73 -68.60 29.26 9.30
CA ILE A 73 -67.83 30.24 8.52
C ILE A 73 -66.57 30.69 9.27
N ARG A 74 -66.66 30.94 10.58
CA ARG A 74 -65.52 31.38 11.42
C ARG A 74 -64.52 30.27 11.78
N GLN A 75 -64.79 29.02 11.42
CA GLN A 75 -63.88 27.88 11.65
C GLN A 75 -62.97 27.58 10.45
N VAL A 76 -63.21 28.23 9.29
CA VAL A 76 -62.42 28.04 8.08
C VAL A 76 -61.39 29.15 7.94
N ASP A 77 -60.13 28.76 7.75
CA ASP A 77 -59.07 29.66 7.29
C ASP A 77 -59.30 29.99 5.81
N PRO A 78 -59.42 31.28 5.40
CA PRO A 78 -59.57 31.68 4.00
C PRO A 78 -58.48 31.15 3.07
N ALA A 79 -57.27 30.85 3.58
CA ALA A 79 -56.22 30.20 2.79
C ALA A 79 -56.61 28.78 2.36
N SER A 80 -57.40 28.06 3.17
CA SER A 80 -57.88 26.70 2.88
C SER A 80 -59.05 26.64 1.89
N LEU A 81 -59.60 27.79 1.47
CA LEU A 81 -60.58 27.90 0.39
C LEU A 81 -59.93 28.04 -1.01
N LYS A 82 -58.60 28.04 -1.08
CA LYS A 82 -57.84 28.07 -2.35
C LYS A 82 -57.67 26.66 -2.91
N VAL A 83 -57.44 26.57 -4.22
CA VAL A 83 -57.14 25.31 -4.90
C VAL A 83 -55.89 24.66 -4.29
N VAL A 84 -55.96 23.38 -3.96
CA VAL A 84 -54.85 22.65 -3.36
C VAL A 84 -53.89 22.23 -4.47
N HIS A 85 -52.80 22.99 -4.64
CA HIS A 85 -51.74 22.68 -5.59
C HIS A 85 -50.71 21.75 -4.93
N ILE A 86 -50.43 20.61 -5.56
CA ILE A 86 -49.35 19.70 -5.17
C ILE A 86 -48.32 19.74 -6.28
N THR A 87 -47.15 20.30 -5.96
CA THR A 87 -46.03 20.53 -6.87
C THR A 87 -44.72 20.14 -6.17
N PRO A 88 -43.67 19.74 -6.90
CA PRO A 88 -42.34 19.55 -6.32
C PRO A 88 -41.81 20.84 -5.69
N GLN A 89 -40.94 20.70 -4.68
CA GLN A 89 -40.32 21.81 -3.95
C GLN A 89 -38.81 21.80 -4.18
N GLY A 90 -38.37 22.56 -5.19
CA GLY A 90 -36.99 22.46 -5.69
C GLY A 90 -36.75 21.09 -6.30
N ASP A 91 -35.69 20.41 -5.85
CA ASP A 91 -35.33 19.03 -6.24
C ASP A 91 -36.12 17.96 -5.45
N ARG A 92 -37.03 18.34 -4.54
CA ARG A 92 -37.78 17.40 -3.70
C ARG A 92 -39.16 17.10 -4.27
N ASP A 93 -39.39 15.82 -4.55
CA ASP A 93 -40.70 15.26 -4.85
C ASP A 93 -41.63 15.34 -3.62
N ILE A 94 -42.85 15.84 -3.81
CA ILE A 94 -43.87 15.98 -2.75
C ILE A 94 -45.09 15.09 -3.05
N VAL A 95 -45.77 14.61 -2.01
CA VAL A 95 -47.09 13.97 -2.04
C VAL A 95 -48.04 14.65 -1.03
N GLY A 96 -49.34 14.61 -1.30
CA GLY A 96 -50.37 15.11 -0.38
C GLY A 96 -50.92 14.01 0.51
N VAL A 97 -50.56 13.99 1.79
CA VAL A 97 -51.13 13.07 2.78
C VAL A 97 -52.53 13.56 3.18
N VAL A 98 -53.55 12.73 2.94
CA VAL A 98 -54.95 13.09 3.12
C VAL A 98 -55.48 12.68 4.49
N THR A 99 -56.21 13.57 5.15
CA THR A 99 -57.03 13.29 6.34
C THR A 99 -58.47 13.71 6.07
N THR A 100 -59.41 12.76 6.16
CA THR A 100 -60.84 13.02 6.05
C THR A 100 -61.45 13.35 7.40
N LEU A 101 -62.47 14.21 7.39
CA LEU A 101 -63.10 14.77 8.59
C LEU A 101 -64.55 14.29 8.81
N GLU A 102 -65.08 13.43 7.94
CA GLU A 102 -66.41 12.82 8.05
C GLU A 102 -66.41 11.40 7.49
N GLY A 103 -67.24 10.52 8.06
CA GLY A 103 -67.40 9.13 7.66
C GLY A 103 -67.68 8.23 8.86
N PRO A 104 -67.94 6.93 8.65
CA PRO A 104 -67.85 5.95 9.74
C PRO A 104 -66.42 5.91 10.32
N PRO A 105 -66.24 5.53 11.60
CA PRO A 105 -64.91 5.34 12.18
C PRO A 105 -64.15 4.23 11.46
N SER A 106 -62.87 4.45 11.18
CA SER A 106 -61.95 3.39 10.78
C SER A 106 -61.65 2.45 11.96
N GLY A 107 -61.43 1.16 11.68
CA GLY A 107 -60.82 0.24 12.65
C GLY A 107 -59.31 0.41 12.72
N ASP A 108 -58.69 0.74 11.58
CA ASP A 108 -57.25 0.89 11.41
C ASP A 108 -56.81 2.36 11.49
N ILE A 109 -55.50 2.58 11.72
CA ILE A 109 -54.86 3.91 11.81
C ILE A 109 -55.14 4.79 10.57
N ALA A 110 -55.28 4.19 9.39
CA ALA A 110 -55.71 4.87 8.18
C ALA A 110 -56.70 4.04 7.36
N SER A 111 -57.65 4.71 6.71
CA SER A 111 -58.65 4.08 5.85
C SER A 111 -58.09 3.77 4.45
N ARG A 112 -58.34 2.55 3.96
CA ARG A 112 -58.14 2.13 2.56
C ARG A 112 -59.47 1.60 2.03
N ILE A 113 -59.88 2.01 0.83
CA ILE A 113 -61.18 1.59 0.27
C ILE A 113 -61.17 0.07 0.00
N GLY A 114 -62.14 -0.64 0.56
CA GLY A 114 -62.18 -2.11 0.59
C GLY A 114 -61.20 -2.78 1.57
N GLY A 115 -60.56 -2.01 2.45
CA GLY A 115 -59.54 -2.50 3.39
C GLY A 115 -58.34 -3.11 2.66
N PHE A 116 -57.94 -4.31 3.09
CA PHE A 116 -56.89 -5.14 2.48
C PHE A 116 -57.45 -6.47 1.94
N SER A 117 -58.76 -6.52 1.63
CA SER A 117 -59.44 -7.72 1.09
C SER A 117 -58.91 -8.17 -0.28
N ASP A 118 -58.32 -7.24 -1.04
CA ASP A 118 -57.59 -7.50 -2.28
C ASP A 118 -56.26 -8.24 -2.04
N VAL A 119 -55.55 -7.94 -0.94
CA VAL A 119 -54.35 -8.68 -0.52
C VAL A 119 -54.72 -10.12 -0.16
N THR A 120 -55.73 -10.30 0.71
CA THR A 120 -56.21 -11.64 1.12
C THR A 120 -56.67 -12.47 -0.08
N ALA A 121 -57.30 -11.85 -1.08
CA ALA A 121 -57.71 -12.52 -2.31
C ALA A 121 -56.50 -12.97 -3.15
N MET A 122 -55.45 -12.15 -3.27
CA MET A 122 -54.22 -12.51 -3.98
C MET A 122 -53.50 -13.68 -3.33
N GLU A 123 -53.31 -13.64 -2.00
CA GLU A 123 -52.71 -14.74 -1.24
C GLU A 123 -53.51 -16.04 -1.30
N THR A 124 -54.84 -15.95 -1.36
CA THR A 124 -55.72 -17.12 -1.52
C THR A 124 -55.63 -17.69 -2.95
N SER A 125 -55.36 -16.85 -3.95
CA SER A 125 -55.30 -17.27 -5.36
C SER A 125 -54.00 -17.96 -5.77
N ASP A 126 -52.88 -17.64 -5.13
CA ASP A 126 -51.57 -18.23 -5.45
C ASP A 126 -50.74 -18.49 -4.18
N PRO A 127 -50.96 -19.62 -3.47
CA PRO A 127 -50.34 -19.92 -2.18
C PRO A 127 -48.87 -20.40 -2.28
N ILE A 128 -48.26 -20.34 -3.46
CA ILE A 128 -46.87 -20.77 -3.70
C ILE A 128 -45.97 -19.53 -3.73
N GLY A 129 -45.08 -19.41 -2.74
CA GLY A 129 -44.16 -18.29 -2.59
C GLY A 129 -43.04 -18.27 -3.64
N ALA A 130 -43.37 -17.81 -4.85
CA ALA A 130 -42.40 -17.34 -5.84
C ALA A 130 -42.33 -15.80 -5.77
N ASP A 131 -41.12 -15.22 -5.79
CA ASP A 131 -40.87 -13.81 -5.46
C ASP A 131 -41.69 -12.79 -6.28
N GLY A 132 -42.13 -13.18 -7.47
CA GLY A 132 -43.04 -12.39 -8.32
C GLY A 132 -44.40 -12.07 -7.68
N THR A 133 -44.90 -12.86 -6.73
CA THR A 133 -46.17 -12.59 -6.03
C THR A 133 -46.03 -11.47 -4.99
N ALA A 134 -44.92 -11.44 -4.23
CA ALA A 134 -44.66 -10.40 -3.25
C ALA A 134 -44.60 -9.00 -3.89
N VAL A 135 -43.94 -8.88 -5.05
CA VAL A 135 -43.89 -7.63 -5.82
C VAL A 135 -45.27 -7.22 -6.35
N GLN A 136 -46.11 -8.17 -6.77
CA GLN A 136 -47.49 -7.90 -7.19
C GLN A 136 -48.35 -7.42 -6.02
N VAL A 137 -48.22 -8.01 -4.83
CA VAL A 137 -48.92 -7.55 -3.62
C VAL A 137 -48.46 -6.14 -3.21
N ILE A 138 -47.15 -5.84 -3.26
CA ILE A 138 -46.62 -4.48 -3.06
C ILE A 138 -47.29 -3.49 -4.03
N GLN A 139 -47.33 -3.82 -5.32
CA GLN A 139 -47.96 -2.97 -6.32
C GLN A 139 -49.47 -2.81 -6.10
N ALA A 140 -50.18 -3.87 -5.67
CA ALA A 140 -51.61 -3.82 -5.36
C ALA A 140 -51.91 -2.97 -4.12
N VAL A 141 -51.10 -3.08 -3.07
CA VAL A 141 -51.20 -2.26 -1.85
C VAL A 141 -50.99 -0.79 -2.19
N LEU A 142 -49.88 -0.46 -2.84
CA LEU A 142 -49.47 0.92 -3.15
C LEU A 142 -50.24 1.58 -4.31
N ARG A 143 -51.04 0.82 -5.08
CA ARG A 143 -51.87 1.36 -6.16
C ARG A 143 -53.09 2.10 -5.60
N SER A 144 -53.03 3.43 -5.68
CA SER A 144 -54.11 4.33 -5.28
C SER A 144 -55.48 4.00 -5.92
N LYS A 145 -56.51 4.02 -5.08
CA LYS A 145 -57.92 3.85 -5.40
C LYS A 145 -58.65 5.19 -5.59
N ASN A 146 -57.92 6.31 -5.66
CA ASN A 146 -58.45 7.68 -5.84
C ASN A 146 -59.40 7.85 -7.04
N HIS A 147 -59.32 6.97 -8.04
CA HIS A 147 -60.20 6.94 -9.21
C HIS A 147 -61.67 6.64 -8.86
N LEU A 148 -61.96 6.03 -7.71
CA LEU A 148 -63.33 5.72 -7.25
C LEU A 148 -64.09 6.93 -6.71
N HIS A 149 -63.41 8.05 -6.44
CA HIS A 149 -63.96 9.24 -5.78
C HIS A 149 -63.28 10.54 -6.23
N ASP A 150 -62.77 10.54 -7.47
CA ASP A 150 -61.96 11.58 -8.10
C ASP A 150 -61.09 12.36 -7.11
N ASN A 151 -60.07 11.70 -6.55
CA ASN A 151 -59.04 12.36 -5.74
C ASN A 151 -59.62 13.13 -4.53
N TYR A 152 -60.71 12.63 -3.95
CA TYR A 152 -61.47 13.23 -2.85
C TYR A 152 -62.24 14.52 -3.20
N GLN A 153 -62.36 14.86 -4.48
CA GLN A 153 -63.22 15.93 -4.98
C GLN A 153 -64.70 15.51 -4.95
N ASP A 154 -65.00 14.25 -5.32
CA ASP A 154 -66.33 13.66 -5.07
C ASP A 154 -66.37 12.94 -3.72
N TYR A 155 -66.64 13.71 -2.67
CA TYR A 155 -66.81 13.20 -1.31
C TYR A 155 -68.07 12.32 -1.14
N GLN A 156 -69.05 12.41 -2.05
CA GLN A 156 -70.23 11.54 -2.02
C GLN A 156 -69.87 10.14 -2.52
N ALA A 157 -69.11 10.06 -3.62
CA ALA A 157 -68.53 8.81 -4.11
C ALA A 157 -67.55 8.19 -3.11
N PHE A 158 -66.72 8.99 -2.42
CA PHE A 158 -65.83 8.50 -1.36
C PHE A 158 -66.58 7.72 -0.27
N LEU A 159 -67.62 8.34 0.30
CA LEU A 159 -68.44 7.69 1.35
C LEU A 159 -69.27 6.52 0.80
N SER A 160 -69.77 6.63 -0.43
CA SER A 160 -70.59 5.56 -1.05
C SER A 160 -69.76 4.30 -1.38
N ASN A 161 -68.46 4.44 -1.61
CA ASN A 161 -67.52 3.32 -1.74
C ASN A 161 -66.97 2.80 -0.39
N GLY A 162 -67.49 3.28 0.75
CA GLY A 162 -67.10 2.81 2.08
C GLY A 162 -65.85 3.48 2.66
N GLY A 163 -65.51 4.70 2.22
CA GLY A 163 -64.44 5.49 2.83
C GLY A 163 -64.74 5.94 4.27
N CYS A 164 -63.77 5.80 5.16
CA CYS A 164 -63.91 6.15 6.59
C CYS A 164 -63.31 7.53 6.94
N ILE A 165 -63.68 8.06 8.11
CA ILE A 165 -63.05 9.23 8.72
C ILE A 165 -61.61 8.92 9.17
N GLY A 166 -60.72 9.91 9.08
CA GLY A 166 -59.36 9.85 9.61
C GLY A 166 -58.29 9.94 8.53
N LEU A 167 -57.07 9.56 8.89
CA LEU A 167 -55.95 9.47 7.96
C LEU A 167 -56.31 8.49 6.82
N GLN A 168 -55.86 8.79 5.60
CA GLN A 168 -56.11 7.95 4.43
C GLN A 168 -54.84 7.21 4.01
N HIS A 169 -55.01 6.00 3.48
CA HIS A 169 -53.93 5.20 2.93
C HIS A 169 -53.34 5.85 1.67
N ASP A 170 -54.22 6.25 0.74
CA ASP A 170 -53.83 6.73 -0.58
C ASP A 170 -53.51 8.24 -0.55
N PRO A 171 -52.29 8.66 -0.94
CA PRO A 171 -51.95 10.07 -1.05
C PRO A 171 -52.47 10.67 -2.36
N LEU A 172 -52.40 12.01 -2.43
CA LEU A 172 -52.59 12.77 -3.66
C LEU A 172 -51.25 13.00 -4.37
N LEU A 173 -51.30 12.94 -5.71
CA LEU A 173 -50.15 13.11 -6.61
C LEU A 173 -50.04 14.57 -7.08
N TYR A 174 -49.07 14.88 -7.96
CA TYR A 174 -48.98 16.20 -8.58
C TYR A 174 -50.26 16.58 -9.30
N GLY A 175 -50.77 17.78 -9.01
CA GLY A 175 -52.09 18.20 -9.49
C GLY A 175 -52.59 19.47 -8.81
N SER A 176 -53.83 19.83 -9.15
CA SER A 176 -54.55 20.97 -8.58
C SER A 176 -55.96 20.51 -8.24
N TYR A 177 -56.30 20.45 -6.95
CA TYR A 177 -57.49 19.76 -6.45
C TYR A 177 -58.46 20.73 -5.78
N LEU A 178 -59.76 20.59 -6.11
CA LEU A 178 -60.89 21.34 -5.56
C LEU A 178 -61.46 20.62 -4.33
N LEU A 179 -60.66 20.57 -3.27
CA LEU A 179 -60.99 19.86 -2.03
C LEU A 179 -61.86 20.73 -1.11
N ASN A 180 -62.78 20.09 -0.39
CA ASN A 180 -63.67 20.76 0.55
C ASN A 180 -63.02 20.83 1.96
N PRO A 181 -62.59 22.01 2.46
CA PRO A 181 -61.77 22.11 3.69
C PRO A 181 -62.51 21.74 4.98
N PHE A 182 -63.84 21.61 4.94
CA PHE A 182 -64.64 21.07 6.05
C PHE A 182 -64.59 19.54 6.13
N LEU A 183 -64.20 18.87 5.05
CA LEU A 183 -64.28 17.41 4.85
C LEU A 183 -62.93 16.76 4.61
N VAL A 184 -61.99 17.48 4.00
CA VAL A 184 -60.67 16.99 3.60
C VAL A 184 -59.60 17.97 4.04
N ARG A 185 -58.53 17.48 4.66
CA ARG A 185 -57.29 18.20 4.90
C ARG A 185 -56.13 17.48 4.23
N VAL A 186 -55.19 18.24 3.70
CA VAL A 186 -53.98 17.71 3.05
C VAL A 186 -52.75 18.26 3.76
N GLU A 187 -51.84 17.38 4.14
CA GLU A 187 -50.49 17.72 4.62
C GLU A 187 -49.49 17.38 3.50
N LEU A 188 -48.67 18.35 3.08
CA LEU A 188 -47.62 18.10 2.10
C LEU A 188 -46.45 17.36 2.80
N ARG A 189 -46.01 16.24 2.21
CA ARG A 189 -44.88 15.43 2.69
C ARG A 189 -43.98 15.03 1.53
N GLU A 190 -42.73 14.73 1.83
CA GLU A 190 -41.76 14.29 0.83
C GLU A 190 -42.10 12.86 0.36
N MET A 191 -41.95 12.61 -0.93
CA MET A 191 -42.15 11.28 -1.52
C MET A 191 -40.95 10.38 -1.21
N LEU A 192 -41.17 9.08 -1.02
CA LEU A 192 -40.07 8.12 -0.89
C LEU A 192 -39.34 8.01 -2.24
N VAL A 193 -38.04 8.34 -2.25
CA VAL A 193 -37.16 8.19 -3.41
C VAL A 193 -36.01 7.26 -3.01
N VAL A 194 -35.94 6.10 -3.68
CA VAL A 194 -34.91 5.08 -3.49
C VAL A 194 -33.97 5.14 -4.69
N ARG A 195 -32.67 5.39 -4.47
CA ARG A 195 -31.70 5.57 -5.56
C ARG A 195 -31.16 4.22 -6.06
N GLN A 196 -30.31 4.27 -7.08
CA GLN A 196 -29.59 3.07 -7.55
C GLN A 196 -28.50 2.69 -6.53
N GLY A 197 -28.43 1.41 -6.15
CA GLY A 197 -27.56 0.96 -5.06
C GLY A 197 -28.15 1.17 -3.66
N GLU A 198 -29.45 1.46 -3.56
CA GLU A 198 -30.22 1.56 -2.32
C GLU A 198 -31.48 0.68 -2.41
N VAL A 199 -31.97 0.21 -1.26
CA VAL A 199 -33.33 -0.33 -1.08
C VAL A 199 -33.99 0.30 0.14
N ALA A 200 -35.31 0.38 0.18
CA ALA A 200 -36.06 0.85 1.33
C ALA A 200 -36.77 -0.29 2.06
N VAL A 201 -36.37 -0.56 3.31
CA VAL A 201 -37.06 -1.50 4.20
C VAL A 201 -38.29 -0.80 4.77
N ILE A 202 -39.47 -1.39 4.56
CA ILE A 202 -40.75 -0.78 4.96
C ILE A 202 -41.24 -1.37 6.28
N LYS A 203 -41.43 -0.48 7.27
CA LYS A 203 -42.13 -0.72 8.53
C LYS A 203 -43.58 -0.25 8.32
N SER A 204 -44.51 -1.20 8.26
CA SER A 204 -45.93 -0.93 8.02
C SER A 204 -46.73 -0.88 9.31
N TYR A 205 -47.41 0.23 9.56
CA TYR A 205 -48.31 0.40 10.70
C TYR A 205 -49.77 0.03 10.38
N VAL A 206 -50.07 -0.34 9.14
CA VAL A 206 -51.40 -0.77 8.66
C VAL A 206 -51.29 -2.08 7.88
N GLY A 207 -52.41 -2.75 7.64
CA GLY A 207 -52.45 -3.98 6.84
C GLY A 207 -53.31 -5.07 7.47
N LEU A 208 -53.14 -6.29 6.96
CA LEU A 208 -53.60 -7.49 7.63
C LEU A 208 -52.83 -7.72 8.95
N PRO A 209 -53.40 -8.46 9.93
CA PRO A 209 -52.73 -8.75 11.20
C PRO A 209 -51.37 -9.42 11.00
N THR A 210 -50.41 -9.14 11.89
CA THR A 210 -49.03 -9.66 11.80
C THR A 210 -48.97 -11.19 11.73
N GLU A 211 -48.64 -11.74 10.55
CA GLU A 211 -48.27 -13.14 10.34
C GLU A 211 -46.75 -13.24 10.21
N ASP A 212 -46.08 -13.91 11.15
CA ASP A 212 -44.62 -14.03 11.17
C ASP A 212 -44.13 -15.04 10.12
N THR A 213 -43.26 -14.57 9.23
CA THR A 213 -42.63 -15.35 8.14
C THR A 213 -41.13 -15.52 8.32
N SER A 214 -40.57 -15.09 9.46
CA SER A 214 -39.11 -15.06 9.72
C SER A 214 -38.50 -16.45 9.95
N GLY A 215 -39.32 -17.45 10.30
CA GLY A 215 -38.90 -18.80 10.69
C GLY A 215 -38.51 -18.92 12.17
N GLU A 216 -38.62 -20.13 12.74
CA GLU A 216 -38.49 -20.39 14.19
C GLU A 216 -37.09 -20.05 14.79
N GLU A 217 -36.07 -19.92 13.95
CA GLU A 217 -34.72 -19.54 14.37
C GLU A 217 -34.58 -18.04 14.62
N PHE A 218 -35.38 -17.20 13.96
CA PHE A 218 -35.33 -15.75 14.06
C PHE A 218 -36.13 -15.25 15.27
N LYS A 219 -35.53 -14.36 16.08
CA LYS A 219 -36.08 -13.92 17.38
C LYS A 219 -36.04 -12.41 17.59
N PHE A 220 -35.75 -11.64 16.54
CA PHE A 220 -35.49 -10.21 16.60
C PHE A 220 -36.64 -9.42 15.97
N GLY A 221 -37.85 -9.65 16.46
CA GLY A 221 -39.09 -9.15 15.85
C GLY A 221 -39.65 -10.09 14.78
N SER A 222 -40.81 -9.71 14.23
CA SER A 222 -41.56 -10.50 13.25
C SER A 222 -41.54 -9.80 11.89
N ILE A 223 -41.02 -10.50 10.88
CA ILE A 223 -41.01 -10.07 9.48
C ILE A 223 -42.25 -10.68 8.81
N VAL A 224 -42.99 -9.84 8.10
CA VAL A 224 -44.30 -10.16 7.54
C VAL A 224 -44.30 -10.03 6.02
N LYS A 225 -45.26 -10.67 5.34
CA LYS A 225 -45.48 -10.45 3.91
C LYS A 225 -45.90 -8.98 3.66
N PRO A 226 -45.66 -8.44 2.46
CA PRO A 226 -46.23 -7.15 2.07
C PRO A 226 -47.76 -7.07 2.28
N GLY A 227 -48.25 -5.89 2.63
CA GLY A 227 -49.67 -5.68 2.96
C GLY A 227 -50.11 -6.12 4.36
N HIS A 228 -49.21 -6.71 5.16
CA HIS A 228 -49.43 -6.97 6.59
C HIS A 228 -48.80 -5.85 7.45
N GLN A 229 -49.24 -5.75 8.71
CA GLN A 229 -48.64 -4.87 9.72
C GLN A 229 -47.36 -5.52 10.29
N GLY A 230 -46.23 -4.82 10.23
CA GLY A 230 -44.89 -5.33 10.58
C GLY A 230 -43.80 -4.83 9.64
N ILE A 231 -42.62 -5.45 9.69
CA ILE A 231 -41.52 -5.19 8.72
C ILE A 231 -41.74 -6.09 7.50
N TRP A 232 -41.80 -5.51 6.30
CA TRP A 232 -42.04 -6.29 5.07
C TRP A 232 -40.82 -7.13 4.65
N SER A 233 -41.07 -8.37 4.23
CA SER A 233 -40.05 -9.35 3.83
C SER A 233 -39.30 -9.02 2.55
N GLU A 234 -39.95 -8.34 1.59
CA GLU A 234 -39.33 -7.80 0.36
C GLU A 234 -39.26 -6.27 0.47
N PRO A 235 -38.07 -5.65 0.36
CA PRO A 235 -37.93 -4.20 0.42
C PRO A 235 -38.31 -3.53 -0.91
N LEU A 236 -38.57 -2.23 -0.88
CA LEU A 236 -38.77 -1.46 -2.11
C LEU A 236 -37.42 -1.20 -2.79
N ARG A 237 -37.32 -1.59 -4.06
CA ARG A 237 -36.14 -1.43 -4.92
C ARG A 237 -36.07 0.00 -5.47
N THR A 238 -34.99 0.36 -6.16
CA THR A 238 -34.78 1.68 -6.81
C THR A 238 -36.04 2.19 -7.53
N GLY A 239 -36.50 3.39 -7.18
CA GLY A 239 -37.76 3.96 -7.68
C GLY A 239 -38.28 5.14 -6.86
N LYS A 240 -39.37 5.76 -7.32
CA LYS A 240 -40.12 6.78 -6.58
C LYS A 240 -41.48 6.21 -6.17
N TYR A 241 -41.81 6.25 -4.88
CA TYR A 241 -43.00 5.58 -4.33
C TYR A 241 -43.96 6.56 -3.66
N THR A 242 -45.17 6.63 -4.21
CA THR A 242 -46.27 7.48 -3.75
C THR A 242 -46.99 6.86 -2.55
N LEU A 243 -46.25 6.65 -1.46
CA LEU A 243 -46.78 6.17 -0.18
C LEU A 243 -47.07 7.31 0.80
N ASN A 244 -47.81 7.03 1.87
CA ASN A 244 -48.08 7.97 2.95
C ASN A 244 -47.09 7.76 4.12
N PRO A 245 -46.16 8.70 4.39
CA PRO A 245 -45.14 8.55 5.45
C PRO A 245 -45.69 8.54 6.89
N ARG A 246 -47.01 8.67 7.09
CA ARG A 246 -47.67 8.54 8.40
C ARG A 246 -48.08 7.10 8.73
N ILE A 247 -48.06 6.19 7.76
CA ILE A 247 -48.41 4.76 7.92
C ILE A 247 -47.32 3.79 7.45
N TYR A 248 -46.38 4.28 6.64
CA TYR A 248 -45.20 3.55 6.19
C TYR A 248 -43.95 4.33 6.60
N GLU A 249 -43.17 3.81 7.54
CA GLU A 249 -41.81 4.30 7.81
C GLU A 249 -40.83 3.50 6.94
N ALA A 250 -39.94 4.21 6.24
CA ALA A 250 -39.01 3.63 5.27
C ALA A 250 -37.56 3.89 5.70
N GLU A 251 -36.82 2.82 6.00
CA GLU A 251 -35.39 2.87 6.30
C GLU A 251 -34.60 2.63 5.00
N ILE A 252 -33.78 3.60 4.58
CA ILE A 252 -32.92 3.45 3.39
C ILE A 252 -31.67 2.65 3.75
N VAL A 253 -31.47 1.53 3.06
CA VAL A 253 -30.33 0.63 3.19
C VAL A 253 -29.49 0.69 1.91
N PRO A 254 -28.26 1.19 1.95
CA PRO A 254 -27.32 1.08 0.83
C PRO A 254 -26.95 -0.40 0.59
N THR A 255 -27.13 -0.86 -0.63
CA THR A 255 -26.73 -2.19 -1.11
C THR A 255 -25.42 -2.16 -1.90
N SER A 256 -24.87 -0.97 -2.16
CA SER A 256 -23.47 -0.79 -2.58
C SER A 256 -22.48 -1.36 -1.55
N ILE A 257 -21.21 -1.54 -1.94
CA ILE A 257 -20.15 -1.85 -0.97
C ILE A 257 -19.88 -0.58 -0.16
N LEU A 258 -20.19 -0.62 1.13
CA LEU A 258 -19.93 0.45 2.07
C LEU A 258 -18.50 0.34 2.60
N THR A 259 -17.68 1.34 2.28
CA THR A 259 -16.40 1.59 2.96
C THR A 259 -16.65 2.38 4.23
N LEU A 260 -16.17 1.87 5.37
CA LEU A 260 -16.27 2.51 6.68
C LEU A 260 -14.87 2.62 7.30
N ASN A 261 -14.48 3.84 7.69
CA ASN A 261 -13.14 4.14 8.17
C ASN A 261 -13.14 4.38 9.69
N TRP A 262 -12.28 3.66 10.41
CA TRP A 262 -11.89 3.96 11.78
C TRP A 262 -10.63 4.81 11.70
N SER A 263 -10.80 6.12 11.49
CA SER A 263 -9.74 7.11 11.51
C SER A 263 -10.30 8.44 12.03
N HIS A 264 -9.46 9.46 12.19
CA HIS A 264 -9.94 10.83 12.43
C HIS A 264 -10.42 11.54 11.14
N ILE A 265 -10.32 10.90 9.97
CA ILE A 265 -10.76 11.42 8.68
C ILE A 265 -12.10 10.77 8.28
N THR A 266 -13.20 11.50 8.45
CA THR A 266 -14.54 11.04 8.07
C THR A 266 -14.70 10.99 6.55
N SER A 267 -15.26 9.90 6.01
CA SER A 267 -15.60 9.81 4.59
C SER A 267 -16.82 10.66 4.25
N GLU A 268 -16.67 11.59 3.28
CA GLU A 268 -17.77 12.44 2.80
C GLU A 268 -18.92 11.63 2.17
N ALA A 269 -18.66 10.40 1.71
CA ALA A 269 -19.57 9.65 0.86
C ALA A 269 -20.90 9.24 1.52
N HIS A 270 -20.89 8.89 2.81
CA HIS A 270 -22.04 8.23 3.45
C HIS A 270 -22.38 8.71 4.86
N SER A 271 -21.51 9.47 5.55
CA SER A 271 -21.72 9.95 6.95
C SER A 271 -21.97 8.85 8.01
N LEU A 272 -21.93 7.57 7.66
CA LEU A 272 -22.13 6.44 8.58
C LEU A 272 -20.94 6.22 9.52
N ASP A 273 -19.74 6.58 9.05
CA ASP A 273 -18.47 6.50 9.75
C ASP A 273 -18.16 7.73 10.62
N ALA A 274 -19.02 8.76 10.62
CA ALA A 274 -18.81 10.06 11.30
C ALA A 274 -18.72 10.02 12.84
N ARG A 275 -18.74 8.83 13.45
CA ARG A 275 -18.56 8.57 14.89
C ARG A 275 -17.53 7.47 15.18
N LEU A 276 -16.94 6.89 14.14
CA LEU A 276 -15.84 5.95 14.26
C LEU A 276 -14.57 6.74 14.60
N ALA A 277 -13.62 6.06 15.22
CA ALA A 277 -12.37 6.63 15.71
C ALA A 277 -11.26 5.57 15.59
N PRO A 278 -9.98 5.98 15.54
CA PRO A 278 -8.85 5.05 15.57
C PRO A 278 -8.94 4.08 16.75
N ILE A 279 -8.39 2.87 16.59
CA ILE A 279 -8.34 1.91 17.69
C ILE A 279 -7.09 2.16 18.52
N ASP A 280 -7.26 2.83 19.66
CA ASP A 280 -6.26 2.88 20.73
C ASP A 280 -5.98 1.47 21.27
N ALA A 281 -4.75 1.03 21.08
CA ALA A 281 -4.26 -0.28 21.48
C ALA A 281 -3.08 -0.19 22.45
N LYS A 282 -2.84 -1.30 23.16
CA LYS A 282 -1.67 -1.48 24.01
C LYS A 282 -1.06 -2.85 23.72
N SER A 283 0.20 -2.85 23.31
CA SER A 283 0.97 -4.06 23.04
C SER A 283 1.25 -4.85 24.33
N LYS A 284 1.64 -6.12 24.16
CA LYS A 284 2.20 -6.97 25.22
C LYS A 284 3.40 -6.33 25.95
N GLU A 285 4.15 -5.49 25.27
CA GLU A 285 5.32 -4.75 25.77
C GLU A 285 4.93 -3.42 26.44
N ALA A 286 3.64 -3.20 26.65
CA ALA A 286 3.01 -2.04 27.28
C ALA A 286 3.11 -0.69 26.54
N PHE A 287 3.65 -0.66 25.32
CA PHE A 287 3.55 0.51 24.44
C PHE A 287 2.12 0.72 23.95
N ASN A 288 1.66 1.96 24.02
CA ASN A 288 0.40 2.44 23.45
C ASN A 288 0.61 2.89 22.00
N PHE A 289 -0.32 2.59 21.10
CA PHE A 289 -0.31 3.01 19.70
C PHE A 289 -1.73 2.98 19.14
N SER A 290 -2.03 3.80 18.12
CA SER A 290 -3.33 3.80 17.44
C SER A 290 -3.24 3.12 16.07
N ILE A 291 -4.31 2.43 15.68
CA ILE A 291 -4.47 1.83 14.36
C ILE A 291 -5.64 2.48 13.64
N ASP A 292 -5.37 2.96 12.43
CA ASP A 292 -6.40 3.34 11.47
C ASP A 292 -6.73 2.13 10.58
N LEU A 293 -8.02 1.90 10.34
CA LEU A 293 -8.47 0.75 9.56
C LEU A 293 -9.75 1.03 8.76
N GLN A 294 -9.95 0.23 7.74
CA GLN A 294 -11.07 0.30 6.81
C GLN A 294 -11.78 -1.05 6.77
N VAL A 295 -13.07 -1.06 7.08
CA VAL A 295 -13.93 -2.24 6.88
C VAL A 295 -14.82 -1.99 5.68
N GLN A 296 -14.83 -2.95 4.75
CA GLN A 296 -15.76 -2.96 3.64
C GLN A 296 -16.88 -3.96 3.93
N ILE A 297 -18.12 -3.47 4.00
CA ILE A 297 -19.32 -4.30 4.20
C ILE A 297 -20.27 -4.19 3.01
N HIS A 298 -21.14 -5.18 2.87
CA HIS A 298 -22.23 -5.19 1.90
C HIS A 298 -23.47 -5.78 2.57
N VAL A 299 -24.62 -5.13 2.35
CA VAL A 299 -25.93 -5.63 2.77
C VAL A 299 -26.69 -6.04 1.51
N PRO A 300 -26.95 -7.35 1.30
CA PRO A 300 -27.78 -7.80 0.20
C PRO A 300 -29.21 -7.28 0.33
N ASP A 301 -29.83 -6.94 -0.80
CA ASP A 301 -31.20 -6.45 -0.90
C ASP A 301 -32.21 -7.39 -0.23
N THR A 302 -32.17 -8.68 -0.56
CA THR A 302 -33.06 -9.73 -0.01
C THR A 302 -32.89 -9.97 1.49
N ARG A 303 -31.81 -9.46 2.10
CA ARG A 303 -31.52 -9.64 3.53
C ARG A 303 -31.66 -8.35 4.34
N ALA A 304 -31.71 -7.18 3.68
CA ALA A 304 -31.85 -5.87 4.32
C ALA A 304 -33.00 -5.78 5.35
N PRO A 305 -34.22 -6.34 5.13
CA PRO A 305 -35.27 -6.32 6.13
C PRO A 305 -34.90 -7.04 7.43
N LYS A 306 -34.17 -8.17 7.34
CA LYS A 306 -33.69 -8.91 8.52
C LYS A 306 -32.66 -8.09 9.30
N VAL A 307 -31.71 -7.47 8.59
CA VAL A 307 -30.70 -6.59 9.19
C VAL A 307 -31.37 -5.47 9.98
N ILE A 308 -32.32 -4.76 9.36
CA ILE A 308 -33.05 -3.66 10.00
C ILE A 308 -33.96 -4.14 11.15
N SER A 309 -34.53 -5.35 11.08
CA SER A 309 -35.26 -5.94 12.21
C SER A 309 -34.33 -6.24 13.41
N MET A 310 -33.06 -6.61 13.16
CA MET A 310 -32.07 -6.90 14.21
C MET A 310 -31.42 -5.65 14.83
N VAL A 311 -31.20 -4.58 14.07
CA VAL A 311 -30.47 -3.38 14.54
C VAL A 311 -31.29 -2.08 14.61
N GLY A 312 -32.49 -2.04 14.02
CA GLY A 312 -33.38 -0.88 13.97
C GLY A 312 -33.04 0.14 12.87
N THR A 313 -31.75 0.47 12.68
CA THR A 313 -31.26 1.42 11.66
C THR A 313 -29.86 1.07 11.16
N MET A 314 -29.47 1.59 9.99
CA MET A 314 -28.10 1.43 9.46
C MET A 314 -27.03 2.07 10.36
N GLN A 315 -27.34 3.16 11.06
CA GLN A 315 -26.38 3.78 11.98
C GLN A 315 -26.14 2.92 13.22
N ASN A 316 -27.14 2.19 13.71
CA ASN A 316 -26.96 1.28 14.85
C ASN A 316 -26.08 0.07 14.48
N LEU A 317 -26.23 -0.48 13.27
CA LEU A 317 -25.33 -1.51 12.74
C LEU A 317 -23.86 -1.08 12.81
N VAL A 318 -23.55 0.16 12.43
CA VAL A 318 -22.17 0.67 12.44
C VAL A 318 -21.68 0.99 13.85
N ASN A 319 -22.45 1.75 14.63
CA ASN A 319 -22.02 2.26 15.95
C ASN A 319 -22.08 1.23 17.08
N GLU A 320 -23.08 0.34 17.09
CA GLU A 320 -23.30 -0.58 18.22
C GLU A 320 -22.76 -1.98 17.94
N VAL A 321 -22.99 -2.50 16.72
CA VAL A 321 -22.59 -3.87 16.34
C VAL A 321 -21.16 -3.88 15.79
N LEU A 322 -20.89 -3.12 14.73
CA LEU A 322 -19.62 -3.21 14.00
C LEU A 322 -18.44 -2.59 14.77
N GLN A 323 -18.59 -1.37 15.30
CA GLN A 323 -17.57 -0.71 16.13
C GLN A 323 -17.19 -1.57 17.35
N SER A 324 -18.18 -2.27 17.95
CA SER A 324 -17.94 -3.23 19.03
C SER A 324 -17.18 -4.47 18.54
N ALA A 325 -17.60 -5.10 17.43
CA ALA A 325 -16.94 -6.28 16.87
C ALA A 325 -15.45 -6.04 16.55
N VAL A 326 -15.16 -4.97 15.80
CA VAL A 326 -13.80 -4.60 15.38
C VAL A 326 -12.97 -4.16 16.60
N GLY A 327 -13.52 -3.29 17.45
CA GLY A 327 -12.88 -2.80 18.67
C GLY A 327 -12.55 -3.91 19.66
N ASN A 328 -13.37 -4.95 19.77
CA ASN A 328 -13.11 -6.10 20.64
C ASN A 328 -12.08 -7.06 20.04
N TYR A 329 -12.09 -7.28 18.71
CA TYR A 329 -11.05 -8.09 18.06
C TYR A 329 -9.67 -7.50 18.28
N PHE A 330 -9.45 -6.25 17.84
CA PHE A 330 -8.11 -5.66 17.85
C PHE A 330 -7.59 -5.46 19.27
N ARG A 331 -8.40 -4.95 20.22
CA ARG A 331 -7.95 -4.80 21.61
C ARG A 331 -7.53 -6.13 22.26
N ASN A 332 -8.23 -7.23 21.98
CA ASN A 332 -7.86 -8.55 22.50
C ASN A 332 -6.63 -9.14 21.79
N LYS A 333 -6.54 -9.01 20.46
CA LYS A 333 -5.44 -9.55 19.65
C LYS A 333 -4.12 -8.85 19.97
N LEU A 334 -4.12 -7.53 20.07
CA LEU A 334 -2.91 -6.71 20.26
C LEU A 334 -2.32 -6.81 21.68
N GLN A 335 -3.14 -7.13 22.69
CA GLN A 335 -2.64 -7.49 24.04
C GLN A 335 -1.74 -8.74 24.03
N THR A 336 -1.87 -9.62 23.02
CA THR A 336 -1.07 -10.86 22.93
C THR A 336 0.21 -10.73 22.10
N LEU A 337 0.34 -9.66 21.31
CA LEU A 337 1.44 -9.45 20.35
C LEU A 337 2.42 -8.36 20.85
N GLY A 338 3.70 -8.50 20.50
CA GLY A 338 4.66 -7.39 20.59
C GLY A 338 4.42 -6.36 19.50
N ALA A 339 4.93 -5.13 19.66
CA ALA A 339 4.75 -4.09 18.64
C ALA A 339 5.46 -4.46 17.32
N THR A 340 6.70 -4.95 17.42
CA THR A 340 7.49 -5.47 16.28
C THR A 340 6.81 -6.65 15.59
N GLU A 341 6.27 -7.60 16.37
CA GLU A 341 5.59 -8.78 15.85
C GLU A 341 4.31 -8.43 15.08
N PHE A 342 3.62 -7.35 15.47
CA PHE A 342 2.47 -6.82 14.73
C PHE A 342 2.86 -6.19 13.40
N ILE A 343 4.04 -5.56 13.29
CA ILE A 343 4.58 -5.06 12.02
C ILE A 343 4.95 -6.24 11.10
N GLU A 344 5.69 -7.21 11.62
CA GLU A 344 6.13 -8.41 10.88
C GLU A 344 4.96 -9.27 10.37
N LYS A 345 3.88 -9.39 11.16
CA LYS A 345 2.73 -10.27 10.90
C LYS A 345 1.44 -9.52 10.56
N ARG A 346 1.56 -8.29 10.06
CA ARG A 346 0.44 -7.39 9.72
C ARG A 346 -0.64 -8.11 8.92
N ASP A 347 -0.25 -8.87 7.90
CA ASP A 347 -1.17 -9.57 7.00
C ASP A 347 -1.85 -10.78 7.65
N GLU A 348 -1.15 -11.55 8.49
CA GLU A 348 -1.77 -12.61 9.31
C GLU A 348 -2.83 -12.03 10.25
N VAL A 349 -2.54 -10.88 10.88
CA VAL A 349 -3.48 -10.21 11.79
C VAL A 349 -4.67 -9.64 11.03
N GLN A 350 -4.44 -9.07 9.84
CA GLN A 350 -5.51 -8.56 8.97
C GLN A 350 -6.47 -9.67 8.53
N HIS A 351 -5.95 -10.80 8.01
CA HIS A 351 -6.78 -11.89 7.51
C HIS A 351 -7.49 -12.66 8.65
N ALA A 352 -6.88 -12.71 9.84
CA ALA A 352 -7.54 -13.21 11.05
C ALA A 352 -8.60 -12.23 11.60
N ALA A 353 -8.44 -10.92 11.42
CA ALA A 353 -9.47 -9.92 11.75
C ALA A 353 -10.68 -10.04 10.80
N GLU A 354 -10.42 -10.12 9.50
CA GLU A 354 -11.41 -10.36 8.46
C GLU A 354 -12.26 -11.61 8.76
N SER A 355 -11.60 -12.75 9.01
CA SER A 355 -12.26 -14.01 9.36
C SER A 355 -13.16 -13.90 10.60
N TYR A 356 -12.68 -13.22 11.66
CA TYR A 356 -13.46 -13.01 12.89
C TYR A 356 -14.66 -12.08 12.67
N ILE A 357 -14.46 -10.96 11.98
CA ILE A 357 -15.50 -9.96 11.71
C ILE A 357 -16.56 -10.56 10.78
N GLN A 358 -16.18 -11.35 9.79
CA GLN A 358 -17.11 -12.11 8.93
C GLN A 358 -17.95 -13.14 9.72
N GLN A 359 -17.34 -13.89 10.65
CA GLN A 359 -18.08 -14.82 11.52
C GLN A 359 -19.00 -14.11 12.54
N TYR A 360 -18.69 -12.86 12.88
CA TYR A 360 -19.53 -12.03 13.75
C TYR A 360 -20.71 -11.43 12.98
N LEU A 361 -20.47 -10.78 11.83
CA LEU A 361 -21.47 -10.08 11.04
C LEU A 361 -22.43 -10.99 10.27
N SER A 362 -22.01 -12.21 9.91
CA SER A 362 -22.90 -13.19 9.27
C SER A 362 -24.14 -13.52 10.11
N ARG A 363 -24.05 -13.40 11.44
CA ARG A 363 -25.18 -13.55 12.39
C ARG A 363 -26.23 -12.46 12.26
N TYR A 364 -25.81 -11.29 11.75
CA TYR A 364 -26.66 -10.14 11.44
C TYR A 364 -27.02 -10.10 9.94
N GLU A 365 -26.76 -11.18 9.20
CA GLU A 365 -26.93 -11.32 7.75
C GLU A 365 -26.15 -10.30 6.87
N VAL A 366 -25.12 -9.64 7.42
CA VAL A 366 -24.25 -8.70 6.70
C VAL A 366 -23.02 -9.42 6.14
N GLU A 367 -22.61 -9.07 4.92
CA GLU A 367 -21.40 -9.61 4.27
C GLU A 367 -20.19 -8.69 4.50
N THR A 368 -19.12 -9.22 5.08
CA THR A 368 -17.80 -8.57 5.01
C THR A 368 -17.21 -8.78 3.61
N ARG A 369 -16.79 -7.71 2.95
CA ARG A 369 -16.05 -7.72 1.67
C ARG A 369 -14.53 -7.65 1.86
N GLY A 370 -14.08 -7.12 2.98
CA GLY A 370 -12.69 -7.12 3.41
C GLY A 370 -12.46 -6.27 4.66
N VAL A 371 -11.37 -6.53 5.38
CA VAL A 371 -10.89 -5.70 6.48
C VAL A 371 -9.45 -5.33 6.17
N TYR A 372 -9.16 -4.04 6.10
CA TYR A 372 -7.86 -3.51 5.72
C TYR A 372 -7.31 -2.66 6.86
N ILE A 373 -6.13 -2.99 7.35
CA ILE A 373 -5.35 -2.07 8.18
C ILE A 373 -4.86 -0.96 7.24
N GLN A 374 -4.95 0.31 7.65
CA GLN A 374 -4.38 1.43 6.91
C GLN A 374 -3.06 1.84 7.58
N ASP A 375 -3.04 2.94 8.33
CA ASP A 375 -1.88 3.45 9.04
C ASP A 375 -1.80 2.92 10.49
N VAL A 376 -0.60 2.97 11.08
CA VAL A 376 -0.32 2.52 12.45
C VAL A 376 0.64 3.51 13.12
N VAL A 377 0.10 4.36 13.98
CA VAL A 377 0.86 5.46 14.60
C VAL A 377 1.54 4.97 15.87
N PHE A 378 2.81 4.58 15.73
CA PHE A 378 3.68 4.22 16.85
C PHE A 378 4.32 5.46 17.54
N PRO A 379 4.58 5.42 18.86
CA PRO A 379 5.40 6.44 19.54
C PRO A 379 6.84 6.45 19.01
N GLN A 380 7.43 7.64 18.88
CA GLN A 380 8.79 7.83 18.36
C GLN A 380 9.83 7.05 19.19
N ASP A 381 9.71 7.07 20.53
CA ASP A 381 10.57 6.33 21.48
C ASP A 381 10.74 4.84 21.11
N LEU A 382 9.69 4.21 20.56
CA LEU A 382 9.72 2.82 20.13
C LEU A 382 10.39 2.68 18.75
N VAL A 383 10.12 3.59 17.83
CA VAL A 383 10.75 3.62 16.50
C VAL A 383 12.27 3.81 16.63
N ASP A 384 12.73 4.70 17.51
CA ASP A 384 14.14 4.92 17.80
C ASP A 384 14.82 3.66 18.39
N VAL A 385 14.18 2.98 19.34
CA VAL A 385 14.71 1.75 19.96
C VAL A 385 14.75 0.58 18.97
N LEU A 386 13.71 0.41 18.14
CA LEU A 386 13.71 -0.63 17.10
C LEU A 386 14.74 -0.34 16.00
N THR A 387 14.84 0.90 15.54
CA THR A 387 15.85 1.33 14.56
C THR A 387 17.26 1.11 15.09
N SER A 388 17.53 1.50 16.35
CA SER A 388 18.82 1.27 17.02
C SER A 388 19.15 -0.21 17.15
N ARG A 389 18.15 -1.05 17.47
CA ARG A 389 18.31 -2.51 17.58
C ARG A 389 18.60 -3.17 16.23
N GLU A 390 17.94 -2.71 15.17
CA GLU A 390 18.13 -3.24 13.82
C GLU A 390 19.50 -2.82 13.25
N ILE A 391 19.92 -1.56 13.45
CA ILE A 391 21.29 -1.11 13.14
C ILE A 391 22.32 -2.00 13.85
N ALA A 392 22.17 -2.22 15.17
CA ALA A 392 23.08 -3.09 15.93
C ALA A 392 23.06 -4.57 15.45
N ALA A 393 21.93 -5.05 14.91
CA ALA A 393 21.85 -6.38 14.31
C ALA A 393 22.59 -6.46 12.97
N GLN A 394 22.42 -5.46 12.11
CA GLN A 394 23.10 -5.33 10.82
C GLN A 394 24.62 -5.09 10.98
N GLU A 395 25.03 -4.26 11.95
CA GLU A 395 26.44 -4.11 12.35
C GLU A 395 27.04 -5.44 12.81
N LYS A 396 26.33 -6.18 13.66
CA LYS A 396 26.78 -7.50 14.14
C LYS A 396 26.90 -8.53 13.02
N ALA A 397 25.96 -8.54 12.06
CA ALA A 397 26.01 -9.40 10.88
C ALA A 397 27.21 -9.02 9.99
N THR A 398 27.38 -7.72 9.72
CA THR A 398 28.50 -7.16 8.94
C THR A 398 29.84 -7.50 9.60
N PHE A 399 29.97 -7.32 10.91
CA PHE A 399 31.19 -7.64 11.66
C PHE A 399 31.46 -9.16 11.68
N ALA A 400 30.43 -10.00 11.80
CA ALA A 400 30.59 -11.45 11.68
C ALA A 400 31.08 -11.87 10.29
N GLN A 401 30.57 -11.25 9.22
CA GLN A 401 31.00 -11.50 7.84
C GLN A 401 32.42 -10.98 7.58
N GLN A 402 32.78 -9.80 8.10
CA GLN A 402 34.16 -9.28 8.08
C GLN A 402 35.12 -10.21 8.84
N ARG A 403 34.72 -10.71 10.02
CA ARG A 403 35.55 -11.63 10.81
C ARG A 403 35.75 -12.96 10.09
N ALA A 404 34.70 -13.53 9.49
CA ALA A 404 34.80 -14.74 8.68
C ALA A 404 35.70 -14.54 7.44
N ALA A 405 35.62 -13.40 6.76
CA ALA A 405 36.50 -13.06 5.65
C ALA A 405 37.96 -12.89 6.10
N GLN A 406 38.20 -12.31 7.28
CA GLN A 406 39.54 -12.15 7.85
C GLN A 406 40.11 -13.50 8.36
N GLU A 407 39.30 -14.37 8.95
CA GLU A 407 39.68 -15.76 9.31
C GLU A 407 40.04 -16.57 8.06
N ALA A 408 39.25 -16.46 6.99
CA ALA A 408 39.54 -17.06 5.68
C ALA A 408 40.84 -16.51 5.07
N ARG A 409 41.08 -15.20 5.18
CA ARG A 409 42.32 -14.57 4.71
C ARG A 409 43.55 -15.02 5.50
N VAL A 410 43.48 -15.02 6.83
CA VAL A 410 44.59 -15.44 7.71
C VAL A 410 44.92 -16.92 7.49
N SER A 411 43.93 -17.79 7.31
CA SER A 411 44.18 -19.20 6.98
C SER A 411 44.78 -19.39 5.58
N LEU A 412 44.40 -18.57 4.59
CA LEU A 412 45.07 -18.53 3.28
C LEU A 412 46.53 -18.07 3.37
N GLU A 413 46.81 -17.00 4.13
CA GLU A 413 48.16 -16.48 4.34
C GLU A 413 49.03 -17.48 5.14
N GLN A 414 48.47 -18.22 6.11
CA GLN A 414 49.15 -19.33 6.79
C GLN A 414 49.44 -20.51 5.87
N GLN A 415 48.46 -20.98 5.09
CA GLN A 415 48.65 -22.06 4.12
C GLN A 415 49.71 -21.69 3.08
N ARG A 416 49.69 -20.45 2.60
CA ARG A 416 50.70 -19.92 1.70
C ARG A 416 52.08 -19.86 2.35
N GLY A 417 52.22 -19.35 3.58
CA GLY A 417 53.50 -19.35 4.29
C GLY A 417 54.10 -20.75 4.49
N VAL A 418 53.26 -21.76 4.74
CA VAL A 418 53.69 -23.18 4.79
C VAL A 418 54.12 -23.67 3.40
N ALA A 419 53.39 -23.35 2.34
CA ALA A 419 53.75 -23.72 0.97
C ALA A 419 55.05 -23.05 0.50
N ASP A 420 55.23 -21.77 0.79
CA ASP A 420 56.43 -20.99 0.45
C ASP A 420 57.67 -21.54 1.20
N MET A 421 57.54 -21.90 2.48
CA MET A 421 58.61 -22.61 3.21
C MET A 421 58.92 -24.00 2.63
N GLN A 422 57.92 -24.75 2.17
CA GLN A 422 58.15 -26.04 1.50
C GLN A 422 58.84 -25.87 0.14
N ALA A 423 58.52 -24.80 -0.60
CA ALA A 423 59.22 -24.45 -1.84
C ALA A 423 60.69 -24.05 -1.58
N GLU A 424 60.96 -23.27 -0.52
CA GLU A 424 62.32 -22.91 -0.12
C GLU A 424 63.15 -24.13 0.32
N LEU A 425 62.56 -25.04 1.13
CA LEU A 425 63.20 -26.30 1.51
C LEU A 425 63.45 -27.21 0.30
N ALA A 426 62.52 -27.30 -0.64
CA ALA A 426 62.71 -28.05 -1.88
C ALA A 426 63.83 -27.44 -2.75
N GLN A 427 63.88 -26.11 -2.87
CA GLN A 427 64.92 -25.39 -3.61
C GLN A 427 66.30 -25.57 -2.95
N ALA A 428 66.38 -25.55 -1.61
CA ALA A 428 67.60 -25.84 -0.87
C ALA A 428 68.11 -27.26 -1.15
N ASN A 429 67.26 -28.27 -1.05
CA ASN A 429 67.62 -29.66 -1.37
C ASN A 429 68.08 -29.82 -2.82
N VAL A 430 67.34 -29.27 -3.79
CA VAL A 430 67.73 -29.29 -5.22
C VAL A 430 69.05 -28.57 -5.46
N SER A 431 69.37 -27.50 -4.72
CA SER A 431 70.68 -26.83 -4.83
C SER A 431 71.84 -27.70 -4.33
N ILE A 432 71.62 -28.52 -3.29
CA ILE A 432 72.60 -29.49 -2.78
C ILE A 432 72.82 -30.61 -3.82
N ASP A 433 71.77 -31.11 -4.45
CA ASP A 433 71.86 -32.10 -5.52
C ASP A 433 72.56 -31.54 -6.77
N ILE A 434 72.34 -30.26 -7.11
CA ILE A 434 73.03 -29.57 -8.21
C ILE A 434 74.54 -29.41 -7.90
N GLU A 435 74.91 -28.96 -6.70
CA GLU A 435 76.33 -28.75 -6.37
C GLU A 435 77.09 -30.06 -6.13
N THR A 436 76.46 -31.09 -5.59
CA THR A 436 77.06 -32.44 -5.53
C THR A 436 77.21 -33.05 -6.92
N SER A 437 76.24 -32.87 -7.83
CA SER A 437 76.35 -33.27 -9.24
C SER A 437 77.44 -32.48 -9.98
N ARG A 438 77.58 -31.17 -9.72
CA ARG A 438 78.69 -30.34 -10.24
C ARG A 438 80.04 -30.83 -9.74
N ALA A 439 80.16 -31.16 -8.45
CA ALA A 439 81.39 -31.69 -7.87
C ALA A 439 81.79 -33.06 -8.47
N GLN A 440 80.82 -33.96 -8.70
CA GLN A 440 81.06 -35.22 -9.40
C GLN A 440 81.48 -35.00 -10.87
N ALA A 441 80.78 -34.12 -11.61
CA ALA A 441 81.13 -33.79 -12.98
C ALA A 441 82.51 -33.12 -13.10
N ALA A 442 82.92 -32.32 -12.11
CA ALA A 442 84.24 -31.72 -12.05
C ALA A 442 85.34 -32.77 -11.81
N ARG A 443 85.12 -33.75 -10.92
CA ARG A 443 86.05 -34.88 -10.73
C ARG A 443 86.21 -35.71 -12.00
N ALA A 444 85.09 -36.08 -12.64
CA ALA A 444 85.13 -36.88 -13.87
C ALA A 444 85.88 -36.18 -15.02
N ARG A 445 85.81 -34.84 -15.11
CA ARG A 445 86.63 -34.06 -16.07
C ARG A 445 88.12 -34.11 -15.72
N ALA A 446 88.47 -33.87 -14.46
CA ALA A 446 89.87 -33.90 -14.01
C ALA A 446 90.50 -35.30 -14.18
N GLU A 447 89.74 -36.37 -13.95
CA GLU A 447 90.17 -37.75 -14.22
C GLU A 447 90.37 -38.02 -15.71
N GLY A 448 89.49 -37.49 -16.58
CA GLY A 448 89.64 -37.53 -18.03
C GLY A 448 90.87 -36.76 -18.53
N GLU A 449 91.12 -35.56 -18.01
CA GLU A 449 92.29 -34.75 -18.34
C GLU A 449 93.60 -35.43 -17.90
N ALA A 450 93.61 -36.06 -16.72
CA ALA A 450 94.75 -36.86 -16.25
C ALA A 450 95.05 -38.08 -17.14
N ALA A 451 94.01 -38.74 -17.70
CA ALA A 451 94.18 -39.83 -18.66
C ALA A 451 94.77 -39.36 -20.00
N VAL A 452 94.46 -38.14 -20.44
CA VAL A 452 95.10 -37.53 -21.62
C VAL A 452 96.57 -37.20 -21.34
N ILE A 453 96.87 -36.51 -20.23
CA ILE A 453 98.24 -36.10 -19.88
C ILE A 453 99.18 -37.30 -19.72
N THR A 454 98.71 -38.39 -19.10
CA THR A 454 99.52 -39.60 -18.91
C THR A 454 99.79 -40.34 -20.23
N THR A 455 98.83 -40.37 -21.16
CA THR A 455 99.01 -41.01 -22.47
C THR A 455 99.89 -40.18 -23.42
N THR A 456 99.80 -38.85 -23.40
CA THR A 456 100.73 -37.99 -24.18
C THR A 456 102.16 -38.03 -23.61
N GLY A 457 102.31 -37.96 -22.28
CA GLY A 457 103.64 -37.99 -21.64
C GLY A 457 104.41 -39.29 -21.90
N ALA A 458 103.71 -40.44 -22.00
CA ALA A 458 104.34 -41.70 -22.39
C ALA A 458 104.89 -41.68 -23.83
N ALA A 459 104.20 -41.03 -24.76
CA ALA A 459 104.65 -40.89 -26.15
C ALA A 459 105.85 -39.94 -26.28
N GLU A 460 105.87 -38.82 -25.54
CA GLU A 460 106.99 -37.89 -25.52
C GLU A 460 108.24 -38.50 -24.87
N ALA A 461 108.08 -39.32 -23.82
CA ALA A 461 109.18 -40.06 -23.20
C ALA A 461 109.84 -41.06 -24.18
N HIS A 462 109.05 -41.72 -25.04
CA HIS A 462 109.60 -42.55 -26.12
C HIS A 462 110.34 -41.72 -27.16
N ARG A 463 109.70 -40.67 -27.72
CA ARG A 463 110.31 -39.77 -28.70
C ARG A 463 111.66 -39.21 -28.24
N THR A 464 111.77 -38.88 -26.96
CA THR A 464 112.98 -38.33 -26.34
C THR A 464 114.09 -39.39 -26.21
N ARG A 465 113.75 -40.64 -25.90
CA ARG A 465 114.71 -41.75 -25.84
C ARG A 465 115.30 -42.06 -27.22
N ASP A 466 114.44 -42.16 -28.24
CA ASP A 466 114.84 -42.50 -29.61
C ASP A 466 115.76 -41.42 -30.21
N LEU A 467 115.48 -40.13 -29.92
CA LEU A 467 116.38 -39.01 -30.25
C LEU A 467 117.70 -39.06 -29.47
N GLY A 468 117.67 -39.48 -28.20
CA GLY A 468 118.87 -39.67 -27.38
C GLY A 468 119.82 -40.70 -27.99
N GLU A 469 119.32 -41.90 -28.31
CA GLU A 469 120.11 -42.97 -28.94
C GLU A 469 120.67 -42.55 -30.30
N ALA A 470 119.86 -41.87 -31.14
CA ALA A 470 120.30 -41.33 -32.41
C ALA A 470 121.42 -40.27 -32.26
N SER A 471 121.35 -39.42 -31.24
CA SER A 471 122.38 -38.40 -30.96
C SER A 471 123.71 -39.02 -30.49
N ALA A 472 123.64 -40.03 -29.62
CA ALA A 472 124.82 -40.74 -29.13
C ALA A 472 125.58 -41.45 -30.26
N ALA A 473 124.85 -42.15 -31.15
CA ALA A 473 125.44 -42.81 -32.31
C ALA A 473 126.10 -41.83 -33.30
N ALA A 474 125.52 -40.62 -33.46
CA ALA A 474 126.12 -39.56 -34.28
C ALA A 474 127.42 -39.00 -33.66
N GLU A 475 127.43 -38.76 -32.35
CA GLU A 475 128.60 -38.24 -31.61
C GLU A 475 129.77 -39.24 -31.61
N GLU A 476 129.50 -40.55 -31.42
CA GLU A 476 130.53 -41.61 -31.48
C GLU A 476 131.20 -41.67 -32.87
N ALA A 477 130.41 -41.66 -33.94
CA ALA A 477 130.91 -41.65 -35.31
C ALA A 477 131.79 -40.42 -35.60
N LEU A 478 131.39 -39.25 -35.09
CA LEU A 478 132.13 -37.99 -35.24
C LEU A 478 133.42 -37.97 -34.39
N GLY A 479 133.39 -38.58 -33.19
CA GLY A 479 134.56 -38.82 -32.35
C GLY A 479 135.61 -39.73 -33.03
N LEU A 480 135.17 -40.85 -33.59
CA LEU A 480 136.03 -41.77 -34.35
C LEU A 480 136.61 -41.12 -35.62
N ALA A 481 135.86 -40.24 -36.28
CA ALA A 481 136.36 -39.45 -37.41
C ALA A 481 137.42 -38.42 -36.98
N ARG A 482 137.19 -37.68 -35.88
CA ARG A 482 138.16 -36.74 -35.29
C ARG A 482 139.45 -37.45 -34.88
N ALA A 483 139.36 -38.61 -34.24
CA ALA A 483 140.53 -39.41 -33.84
C ALA A 483 141.40 -39.83 -35.04
N LYS A 484 140.79 -40.34 -36.12
CA LYS A 484 141.50 -40.65 -37.37
C LYS A 484 142.16 -39.42 -38.01
N GLY A 485 141.52 -38.25 -37.91
CA GLY A 485 142.08 -36.96 -38.34
C GLY A 485 143.34 -36.58 -37.56
N PHE A 486 143.31 -36.66 -36.23
CA PHE A 486 144.48 -36.35 -35.39
C PHE A 486 145.66 -37.29 -35.62
N ASP A 487 145.43 -38.59 -35.83
CA ASP A 487 146.50 -39.54 -36.13
C ASP A 487 147.07 -39.37 -37.55
N ALA A 488 146.28 -38.91 -38.53
CA ALA A 488 146.82 -38.48 -39.81
C ALA A 488 147.72 -37.24 -39.64
N GLN A 489 147.24 -36.25 -38.88
CA GLN A 489 147.96 -35.00 -38.62
C GLN A 489 149.30 -35.23 -37.88
N ARG A 490 149.34 -36.13 -36.89
CA ARG A 490 150.57 -36.56 -36.19
C ARG A 490 151.66 -37.14 -37.08
N ARG A 491 151.31 -37.78 -38.21
CA ARG A 491 152.29 -38.38 -39.12
C ARG A 491 152.87 -37.38 -40.12
N ALA A 492 152.21 -36.23 -40.29
CA ALA A 492 152.64 -35.17 -41.21
C ALA A 492 153.40 -34.04 -40.52
N ILE A 493 153.14 -33.78 -39.22
CA ILE A 493 153.72 -32.67 -38.46
C ILE A 493 154.19 -33.17 -37.09
N GLY A 494 155.44 -32.82 -36.73
CA GLY A 494 156.10 -33.26 -35.50
C GLY A 494 155.41 -32.82 -34.21
N SER A 495 155.69 -33.54 -33.11
CA SER A 495 154.88 -33.59 -31.89
C SER A 495 154.74 -32.30 -31.07
N GLU A 496 155.46 -31.23 -31.39
CA GLU A 496 155.57 -30.03 -30.55
C GLU A 496 154.62 -28.88 -30.96
N GLN A 497 154.18 -28.81 -32.22
CA GLN A 497 153.42 -27.65 -32.73
C GLN A 497 151.89 -27.84 -32.72
N THR A 498 151.39 -29.08 -32.63
CA THR A 498 149.95 -29.40 -32.77
C THR A 498 149.09 -28.83 -31.64
N ALA A 499 149.64 -28.66 -30.43
CA ALA A 499 148.90 -28.17 -29.26
C ALA A 499 148.38 -26.73 -29.43
N MET A 500 149.16 -25.85 -30.07
CA MET A 500 148.83 -24.43 -30.18
C MET A 500 147.71 -24.15 -31.20
N VAL A 501 147.53 -25.03 -32.19
CA VAL A 501 146.44 -24.94 -33.18
C VAL A 501 145.09 -25.39 -32.60
N ALA A 502 145.10 -26.34 -31.66
CA ALA A 502 143.87 -26.77 -30.97
C ALA A 502 143.34 -25.66 -30.05
N ALA A 503 144.20 -25.05 -29.23
CA ALA A 503 143.81 -24.01 -28.27
C ALA A 503 143.18 -22.76 -28.93
N LEU A 504 143.62 -22.39 -30.15
CA LEU A 504 143.08 -21.24 -30.88
C LEU A 504 141.69 -21.48 -31.48
N ARG A 505 141.24 -22.73 -31.61
CA ARG A 505 139.96 -23.06 -32.29
C ARG A 505 138.75 -22.99 -31.35
N GLU A 506 138.94 -23.35 -30.08
CA GLU A 506 137.86 -23.46 -29.09
C GLU A 506 137.40 -22.11 -28.51
N ILE A 507 138.17 -21.04 -28.75
CA ILE A 507 137.84 -19.68 -28.30
C ILE A 507 136.81 -19.00 -29.25
N GLY A 508 136.64 -19.51 -30.47
CA GLY A 508 135.82 -18.88 -31.51
C GLY A 508 134.31 -19.12 -31.45
N THR A 509 133.83 -20.04 -30.62
CA THR A 509 132.43 -20.53 -30.62
C THR A 509 131.62 -20.17 -29.38
N GLY A 510 132.22 -19.57 -28.36
CA GLY A 510 131.53 -19.18 -27.12
C GLY A 510 130.80 -17.84 -27.22
N HIS A 511 129.47 -17.86 -27.22
CA HIS A 511 128.63 -16.66 -27.03
C HIS A 511 127.58 -16.89 -25.94
N VAL A 512 127.88 -16.36 -24.74
CA VAL A 512 126.98 -16.28 -23.58
C VAL A 512 126.59 -14.81 -23.37
N LYS A 513 125.35 -14.53 -22.94
CA LYS A 513 124.89 -13.16 -22.62
C LYS A 513 123.95 -13.12 -21.40
N ILE A 514 124.02 -12.02 -20.64
CA ILE A 514 123.30 -11.68 -19.40
C ILE A 514 122.98 -10.15 -19.44
N VAL A 515 122.27 -9.47 -18.52
CA VAL A 515 121.95 -9.64 -17.07
C VAL A 515 120.42 -9.48 -16.79
N PRO A 516 119.93 -9.71 -15.55
CA PRO A 516 118.52 -9.51 -15.15
C PRO A 516 118.28 -8.03 -14.75
N ASP A 517 117.37 -7.57 -13.86
CA ASP A 517 116.94 -7.93 -12.49
C ASP A 517 115.44 -7.51 -12.30
N ILE A 518 114.72 -7.46 -11.16
CA ILE A 518 114.93 -7.49 -9.68
C ILE A 518 113.55 -7.86 -9.04
N LEU A 519 113.32 -8.20 -7.76
CA LEU A 519 113.92 -9.10 -6.75
C LEU A 519 112.88 -9.23 -5.57
N VAL A 520 113.09 -10.07 -4.54
CA VAL A 520 112.22 -10.23 -3.35
C VAL A 520 113.04 -10.30 -2.05
N GLY A 521 112.52 -9.76 -0.93
CA GLY A 521 113.07 -9.81 0.46
C GLY A 521 112.31 -8.80 1.36
N SER A 522 111.90 -9.00 2.63
CA SER A 522 112.27 -9.92 3.75
C SER A 522 113.67 -9.63 4.36
N GLU A 523 113.88 -9.55 5.70
CA GLU A 523 112.99 -9.69 6.88
C GLU A 523 113.65 -9.30 8.24
N GLY A 524 112.84 -9.07 9.30
CA GLY A 524 113.23 -8.96 10.73
C GLY A 524 113.48 -7.53 11.25
N GLY A 525 113.19 -7.11 12.49
CA GLY A 525 112.62 -7.73 13.73
C GLY A 525 112.94 -6.81 14.95
N VAL A 526 112.44 -6.93 16.19
CA VAL A 526 111.44 -7.76 16.93
C VAL A 526 110.97 -6.94 18.18
N LEU A 527 109.89 -7.35 18.90
CA LEU A 527 109.29 -6.74 20.12
C LEU A 527 108.44 -5.45 19.88
N GLY A 528 107.31 -5.19 20.56
CA GLY A 528 106.48 -6.06 21.41
C GLY A 528 105.52 -5.29 22.35
N GLY A 529 104.28 -5.77 22.55
CA GLY A 529 103.49 -5.42 23.75
C GLY A 529 102.01 -5.00 23.57
N LEU A 530 101.17 -5.61 24.41
CA LEU A 530 99.86 -5.24 24.97
C LEU A 530 99.58 -3.70 25.04
N GLY A 531 98.35 -3.16 25.03
CA GLY A 531 97.01 -3.74 25.25
C GLY A 531 96.25 -2.96 26.35
N ALA A 532 94.92 -2.79 26.18
CA ALA A 532 93.94 -2.14 27.10
C ALA A 532 93.74 -0.60 27.07
N MET A 533 92.59 -0.18 27.64
CA MET A 533 91.99 1.17 27.75
C MET A 533 91.53 1.81 26.42
N LEU A 534 90.24 1.97 26.07
CA LEU A 534 88.95 1.94 26.80
C LEU A 534 88.84 2.86 28.03
N MET A 535 87.84 3.74 28.01
CA MET A 535 87.36 4.56 29.14
C MET A 535 88.37 5.49 29.85
N ARG A 536 88.52 6.73 29.34
CA ARG A 536 88.38 7.91 30.21
C ARG A 536 88.06 9.22 29.45
N ASN A 537 87.02 9.92 29.92
CA ASN A 537 86.76 11.37 29.83
C ASN A 537 86.76 12.07 28.44
N LEU A 538 85.73 12.81 28.00
CA LEU A 538 84.57 13.46 28.64
C LEU A 538 84.91 14.49 29.74
N ALA A 539 84.35 15.71 29.59
CA ALA A 539 84.65 16.93 30.36
C ALA A 539 86.07 17.47 30.09
N ALA A 540 86.25 18.62 29.43
CA ALA A 540 85.96 20.00 29.87
C ALA A 540 87.15 20.59 30.68
N ASP A 541 87.35 21.91 30.77
CA ASP A 541 86.46 23.02 30.38
C ASP A 541 87.24 24.26 29.88
N ALA A 542 86.51 25.35 29.65
CA ALA A 542 86.87 26.77 29.64
C ALA A 542 88.22 27.13 30.33
N SER A 543 88.91 28.20 29.93
CA SER A 543 88.37 29.56 30.13
C SER A 543 89.12 30.72 29.46
N VAL A 544 88.34 31.73 29.01
CA VAL A 544 88.49 33.20 29.22
C VAL A 544 89.82 33.89 28.81
N GLY A 545 89.83 35.01 28.06
CA GLY A 545 88.73 35.77 27.44
C GLY A 545 89.06 37.28 27.27
N ASN A 546 88.07 38.04 26.75
CA ASN A 546 88.00 39.52 26.67
C ASN A 546 88.99 40.24 25.69
N GLY A 547 88.56 41.17 24.81
CA GLY A 547 87.18 41.52 24.41
C GLY A 547 87.03 42.82 23.57
N ASN A 548 85.81 42.99 23.05
CA ASN A 548 85.10 44.24 22.67
C ASN A 548 85.35 44.98 21.32
N GLY A 549 84.25 45.20 20.58
CA GLY A 549 84.05 46.21 19.49
C GLY A 549 84.33 45.75 18.05
N ASP A 550 83.47 45.97 17.05
CA ASP A 550 82.06 46.46 17.02
C ASP A 550 81.39 46.10 15.64
N GLY A 551 80.06 46.18 15.52
CA GLY A 551 79.39 46.48 14.22
C GLY A 551 78.55 45.41 13.46
N SER A 552 77.34 45.08 13.95
CA SER A 552 76.14 44.60 13.17
C SER A 552 76.15 43.25 12.40
N GLY A 553 75.02 42.53 12.22
CA GLY A 553 73.71 42.64 12.90
C GLY A 553 72.52 41.88 12.25
N SER A 554 71.92 40.93 13.00
CA SER A 554 70.54 40.37 12.93
C SER A 554 69.99 39.71 11.63
N GLY A 555 69.22 38.60 11.66
CA GLY A 555 68.83 37.71 12.76
C GLY A 555 67.71 36.69 12.40
N SER A 556 67.72 35.51 13.04
CA SER A 556 66.60 34.52 13.08
C SER A 556 65.55 34.91 14.14
N GLY A 557 64.36 34.32 14.24
CA GLY A 557 63.72 33.21 13.51
C GLY A 557 63.18 32.11 14.45
N ASN A 558 62.14 31.37 14.00
CA ASN A 558 61.47 30.22 14.66
C ASN A 558 60.53 30.53 15.86
N GLY A 559 59.49 29.71 16.09
CA GLY A 559 58.55 29.86 17.22
C GLY A 559 57.16 29.22 17.03
N SER A 560 56.93 28.11 17.72
CA SER A 560 55.82 27.13 17.69
C SER A 560 54.45 27.52 18.29
N GLU A 561 53.51 26.54 18.25
CA GLU A 561 52.30 26.31 19.10
C GLU A 561 50.90 26.64 18.51
N ASP A 562 49.92 25.84 18.98
CA ASP A 562 48.49 25.74 18.59
C ASP A 562 47.65 25.92 19.87
N PRO A 563 46.52 26.66 19.87
CA PRO A 563 45.22 25.96 19.89
C PRO A 563 43.99 26.70 19.28
N GLY A 564 43.11 25.93 18.63
CA GLY A 564 41.69 25.80 19.00
C GLY A 564 40.70 26.99 19.04
N ALA A 565 39.78 26.99 18.05
CA ALA A 565 38.35 27.39 18.15
C ALA A 565 37.99 28.90 18.32
N PRO A 566 36.69 29.28 18.23
CA PRO A 566 35.76 29.06 17.11
C PRO A 566 35.02 30.37 16.69
N LEU A 567 34.16 30.33 15.64
CA LEU A 567 32.77 30.88 15.65
C LEU A 567 32.04 30.75 14.29
N GLU A 568 30.78 31.19 14.26
CA GLU A 568 29.69 30.78 13.36
C GLU A 568 29.15 31.91 12.45
N ALA A 569 28.19 31.55 11.59
CA ALA A 569 27.07 32.39 11.08
C ALA A 569 27.26 33.40 9.93
N ALA A 570 26.92 32.90 8.72
CA ALA A 570 25.87 33.42 7.81
C ALA A 570 25.84 34.89 7.31
N SER A 571 25.78 35.05 5.98
CA SER A 571 24.76 35.89 5.30
C SER A 571 24.63 35.61 3.79
N THR A 572 23.42 35.23 3.37
CA THR A 572 22.83 35.46 2.01
C THR A 572 22.27 36.91 1.97
N PRO A 573 21.74 37.53 0.87
CA PRO A 573 20.83 36.95 -0.16
C PRO A 573 20.80 37.59 -1.59
N VAL A 574 19.74 37.25 -2.36
CA VAL A 574 19.17 37.92 -3.58
C VAL A 574 19.83 37.62 -4.95
N ALA A 575 19.13 37.56 -6.11
CA ALA A 575 17.94 36.80 -6.57
C ALA A 575 17.57 37.18 -8.05
N VAL A 576 16.58 36.48 -8.66
CA VAL A 576 15.87 36.78 -9.95
C VAL A 576 16.69 36.51 -11.24
N GLY A 577 16.16 35.94 -12.34
CA GLY A 577 14.85 35.33 -12.72
C GLY A 577 15.00 34.60 -14.07
N ALA A 578 14.27 33.53 -14.43
CA ALA A 578 12.81 33.34 -14.66
C ALA A 578 12.39 33.47 -16.15
N GLY A 579 11.81 32.41 -16.76
CA GLY A 579 11.26 32.39 -18.13
C GLY A 579 10.94 30.96 -18.66
N SER A 580 9.92 30.83 -19.52
CA SER A 580 9.35 29.57 -20.09
C SER A 580 8.63 29.89 -21.44
N VAL A 581 7.92 29.04 -22.21
CA VAL A 581 6.83 28.04 -21.98
C VAL A 581 6.66 27.14 -23.26
N ASP A 582 6.05 25.94 -23.13
CA ASP A 582 5.59 24.99 -24.20
C ASP A 582 6.69 24.31 -25.07
N ASP A 583 6.50 23.17 -25.76
CA ASP A 583 5.34 22.62 -26.52
C ASP A 583 5.23 21.06 -26.48
N THR A 584 4.29 20.52 -27.25
CA THR A 584 3.66 19.19 -27.31
C THR A 584 4.53 17.96 -27.68
N GLY A 585 4.02 16.77 -27.34
CA GLY A 585 4.62 15.46 -27.64
C GLY A 585 3.99 14.74 -28.85
N ASP A 586 4.79 13.92 -29.51
CA ASP A 586 4.55 13.33 -30.84
C ASP A 586 3.69 12.04 -30.85
N ALA A 587 3.20 11.65 -32.03
CA ALA A 587 2.36 10.46 -32.23
C ALA A 587 3.18 9.16 -32.44
N GLY A 588 2.69 8.04 -31.90
CA GLY A 588 3.28 6.72 -32.05
C GLY A 588 2.38 5.75 -32.81
N ASP A 589 2.88 5.22 -33.94
CA ASP A 589 2.24 4.22 -34.79
C ASP A 589 2.61 2.79 -34.36
N ALA A 590 1.63 1.87 -34.32
CA ALA A 590 1.84 0.43 -34.12
C ALA A 590 0.59 -0.38 -34.54
N ALA A 591 0.80 -1.41 -35.37
CA ALA A 591 -0.26 -2.32 -35.83
C ALA A 591 -0.41 -3.56 -34.92
N GLY A 592 -1.55 -4.26 -35.07
CA GLY A 592 -1.82 -5.52 -34.37
C GLY A 592 -3.18 -6.12 -34.75
N ASP A 593 -3.25 -6.78 -35.90
CA ASP A 593 -4.31 -7.76 -36.17
C ASP A 593 -4.09 -9.02 -35.31
N ASP A 594 -5.18 -9.62 -34.83
CA ASP A 594 -5.24 -11.07 -34.58
C ASP A 594 -6.70 -11.54 -34.74
N ASP A 595 -6.90 -12.65 -35.45
CA ASP A 595 -8.22 -13.18 -35.82
C ASP A 595 -8.97 -13.80 -34.63
N LEU A 596 -10.31 -13.83 -34.68
CA LEU A 596 -11.07 -15.04 -34.35
C LEU A 596 -12.52 -15.03 -34.88
N ASP A 597 -12.92 -16.17 -35.45
CA ASP A 597 -14.13 -16.38 -36.25
C ASP A 597 -15.41 -16.54 -35.41
N VAL A 598 -16.53 -15.94 -35.84
CA VAL A 598 -17.87 -16.16 -35.26
C VAL A 598 -18.94 -16.17 -36.38
N PRO A 599 -19.59 -17.31 -36.68
CA PRO A 599 -20.60 -17.39 -37.72
C PRO A 599 -21.97 -16.84 -37.28
N PRO A 600 -22.77 -16.26 -38.20
CA PRO A 600 -24.04 -15.61 -37.86
C PRO A 600 -25.18 -16.62 -37.60
N ILE A 601 -26.00 -16.35 -36.58
CA ILE A 601 -27.19 -17.13 -36.25
C ILE A 601 -28.35 -16.74 -37.19
N VAL A 602 -28.98 -17.76 -37.80
CA VAL A 602 -30.15 -17.60 -38.68
C VAL A 602 -31.43 -17.45 -37.87
N GLN A 603 -32.22 -16.40 -38.14
CA GLN A 603 -33.62 -16.31 -37.73
C GLN A 603 -34.54 -16.94 -38.79
N PRO A 604 -35.49 -17.82 -38.42
CA PRO A 604 -36.58 -18.23 -39.30
C PRO A 604 -37.75 -17.22 -39.26
N PRO A 605 -38.51 -17.04 -40.36
CA PRO A 605 -39.65 -16.13 -40.40
C PRO A 605 -40.97 -16.80 -39.97
N HIS A 606 -41.78 -16.13 -39.15
CA HIS A 606 -43.08 -15.61 -39.59
C HIS A 606 -43.75 -14.65 -38.62
#